data_AF-J0PXR5-F1
#
_entry.id   AF-J0PXR5-F1
#
_cell.length_a   1.000
_cell.length_b   1.000
_cell.length_c   1.000
_cell.angle_alpha   90.00
_cell.angle_beta   90.00
_cell.angle_gamma   90.00
#
_symmetry.space_group_name_H-M   'P 1'
#
loop_
_entity.id
_entity.type
_entity.pdbx_description
1 polymer ?
#
loop_
_entity_poly.entity_id
_entity_poly.type
_entity_poly.pdbx_seq_one_letter_code
_entity_poly.pdbx_strand_id
1 'polypeptide(L)'
;VFENAHVCGQSKVYDNALVHGHANIRGNAHVRGNADVCDYEDYRDDDEVYMCNRVSQSTNEANEAHKNDDGKARVDLIPPLSLIEIGRVLEFGAKKYGANNWRNGMHWSRFHGAALRHLLAWFGGENKDGESDLSHLAHAACCLLFLMECEAKQIGHDDRFKSKEWRSE
;
A
#
# COMPACT_ATOMS: atom_id res chain seq x y z
N VAL A 1 -16.97 31.30 8.92
CA VAL A 1 -16.11 32.31 9.57
C VAL A 1 -16.38 32.26 11.07
N PHE A 2 -15.37 31.96 11.88
CA PHE A 2 -15.50 31.87 13.34
C PHE A 2 -14.23 32.40 14.04
N GLU A 3 -14.27 32.55 15.37
CA GLU A 3 -13.21 33.14 16.21
C GLU A 3 -12.89 34.62 15.91
N ASN A 4 -11.61 35.00 15.85
CA ASN A 4 -11.12 36.37 15.69
C ASN A 4 -10.89 36.74 14.21
N ALA A 5 -11.45 35.96 13.29
CA ALA A 5 -11.29 36.17 11.86
C ALA A 5 -11.97 37.47 11.41
N HIS A 6 -11.27 38.26 10.60
CA HIS A 6 -11.76 39.52 10.06
C HIS A 6 -11.95 39.43 8.55
N VAL A 7 -13.16 39.71 8.07
CA VAL A 7 -13.50 39.73 6.65
C VAL A 7 -14.07 41.11 6.32
N CYS A 8 -13.42 41.86 5.43
CA CYS A 8 -13.78 43.25 5.16
C CYS A 8 -13.58 43.64 3.68
N GLY A 9 -14.27 44.70 3.23
CA GLY A 9 -14.28 45.12 1.82
C GLY A 9 -15.37 44.40 1.01
N GLN A 10 -15.07 44.06 -0.25
CA GLN A 10 -15.96 43.30 -1.14
C GLN A 10 -15.68 41.79 -1.15
N SER A 11 -14.87 41.32 -0.20
CA SER A 11 -14.47 39.92 -0.08
C SER A 11 -15.66 38.98 0.12
N LYS A 12 -15.60 37.79 -0.51
CA LYS A 12 -16.66 36.78 -0.43
C LYS A 12 -16.10 35.43 0.01
N VAL A 13 -16.76 34.80 0.99
CA VAL A 13 -16.49 33.43 1.46
C VAL A 13 -17.74 32.60 1.20
N TYR A 14 -17.61 31.50 0.46
CA TYR A 14 -18.74 30.65 0.06
C TYR A 14 -18.32 29.18 -0.06
N ASP A 15 -19.30 28.30 -0.28
CA ASP A 15 -19.18 26.84 -0.24
C ASP A 15 -18.84 26.31 1.17
N ASN A 16 -17.90 25.36 1.26
CA ASN A 16 -17.45 24.72 2.50
C ASN A 16 -16.19 25.39 3.09
N ALA A 17 -15.89 26.62 2.68
CA ALA A 17 -14.69 27.32 3.13
C ALA A 17 -14.74 27.62 4.63
N LEU A 18 -13.67 27.25 5.34
CA LEU A 18 -13.47 27.53 6.75
C LEU A 18 -12.47 28.67 6.90
N VAL A 19 -12.86 29.67 7.69
CA VAL A 19 -12.01 30.82 8.04
C VAL A 19 -12.07 30.99 9.55
N HIS A 20 -10.93 30.88 10.22
CA HIS A 20 -10.82 30.87 11.68
C HIS A 20 -9.48 31.42 12.18
N GLY A 21 -9.28 31.47 13.51
CA GLY A 21 -8.11 32.09 14.12
C GLY A 21 -8.08 33.61 13.96
N HIS A 22 -6.89 34.15 13.67
CA HIS A 22 -6.63 35.59 13.44
C HIS A 22 -6.58 35.98 11.95
N ALA A 23 -7.18 35.17 11.07
CA ALA A 23 -7.16 35.38 9.63
C ALA A 23 -7.77 36.74 9.22
N ASN A 24 -7.17 37.40 8.24
CA ASN A 24 -7.58 38.72 7.77
C ASN A 24 -7.78 38.73 6.26
N ILE A 25 -9.05 38.74 5.84
CA ILE A 25 -9.46 38.75 4.43
C ILE A 25 -9.93 40.15 4.09
N ARG A 26 -9.26 40.80 3.13
CA ARG A 26 -9.54 42.20 2.75
C ARG A 26 -9.69 42.37 1.25
N GLY A 27 -10.19 43.53 0.82
CA GLY A 27 -10.23 43.91 -0.60
C GLY A 27 -11.32 43.18 -1.38
N ASN A 28 -10.95 42.62 -2.53
CA ASN A 28 -11.83 41.84 -3.43
C ASN A 28 -11.61 40.31 -3.36
N ALA A 29 -11.00 39.79 -2.27
CA ALA A 29 -10.63 38.37 -2.17
C ALA A 29 -11.84 37.42 -2.22
N HIS A 30 -11.71 36.31 -2.96
CA HIS A 30 -12.73 35.27 -3.07
C HIS A 30 -12.20 33.93 -2.52
N VAL A 31 -12.81 33.45 -1.44
CA VAL A 31 -12.49 32.15 -0.81
C VAL A 31 -13.63 31.17 -1.07
N ARG A 32 -13.33 30.05 -1.72
CA ARG A 32 -14.33 29.08 -2.21
C ARG A 32 -13.84 27.63 -2.10
N GLY A 33 -14.75 26.67 -2.26
CA GLY A 33 -14.44 25.23 -2.16
C GLY A 33 -14.24 24.73 -0.72
N ASN A 34 -13.24 23.87 -0.51
CA ASN A 34 -12.86 23.31 0.80
C ASN A 34 -11.65 24.04 1.40
N ALA A 35 -11.50 25.33 1.13
CA ALA A 35 -10.38 26.12 1.63
C ALA A 35 -10.41 26.17 3.18
N ASP A 36 -9.25 25.98 3.81
CA ASP A 36 -9.06 26.12 5.25
C ASP A 36 -8.06 27.26 5.49
N VAL A 37 -8.59 28.42 5.89
CA VAL A 37 -7.83 29.66 6.10
C VAL A 37 -7.71 29.92 7.60
N CYS A 38 -6.49 29.86 8.12
CA CYS A 38 -6.18 30.05 9.53
C CYS A 38 -5.01 31.03 9.75
N ASP A 39 -4.96 31.59 10.95
CA ASP A 39 -3.83 32.37 11.48
C ASP A 39 -3.40 33.61 10.67
N TYR A 40 -2.17 34.11 10.89
CA TYR A 40 -1.62 35.41 10.44
C TYR A 40 -1.44 35.57 8.90
N GLU A 41 -2.24 34.89 8.10
CA GLU A 41 -2.25 35.06 6.65
C GLU A 41 -3.07 36.31 6.26
N ASP A 42 -2.44 37.22 5.51
CA ASP A 42 -3.02 38.50 5.06
C ASP A 42 -3.23 38.45 3.54
N TYR A 43 -4.46 38.10 3.13
CA TYR A 43 -4.85 38.03 1.72
C TYR A 43 -5.36 39.39 1.23
N ARG A 44 -4.85 39.87 0.11
CA ARG A 44 -5.14 41.23 -0.40
C ARG A 44 -5.41 41.21 -1.90
N ASP A 45 -6.31 42.11 -2.31
CA ASP A 45 -6.69 42.50 -3.68
C ASP A 45 -6.34 41.53 -4.83
N ASP A 46 -7.40 40.94 -5.39
CA ASP A 46 -7.44 39.98 -6.51
C ASP A 46 -6.91 38.56 -6.22
N ASP A 47 -6.64 38.24 -4.96
CA ASP A 47 -6.39 36.86 -4.52
C ASP A 47 -7.63 35.97 -4.71
N GLU A 48 -7.56 35.04 -5.66
CA GLU A 48 -8.42 33.85 -5.70
C GLU A 48 -7.79 32.73 -4.89
N VAL A 49 -8.23 32.58 -3.63
CA VAL A 49 -7.78 31.49 -2.77
C VAL A 49 -8.57 30.23 -3.14
N TYR A 50 -7.98 29.43 -4.02
CA TYR A 50 -8.44 28.08 -4.37
C TYR A 50 -7.40 27.05 -3.90
N MET A 51 -7.57 26.54 -2.68
CA MET A 51 -6.70 25.48 -2.18
C MET A 51 -7.30 24.11 -2.50
N CYS A 52 -6.72 23.43 -3.50
CA CYS A 52 -6.71 21.97 -3.57
C CYS A 52 -5.33 21.53 -3.08
N ASN A 53 -5.21 21.20 -1.79
CA ASN A 53 -4.03 20.63 -1.12
C ASN A 53 -2.67 21.13 -1.63
N ARG A 54 -2.20 22.30 -1.17
CA ARG A 54 -0.78 22.63 -1.22
C ARG A 54 -0.25 22.77 0.21
N VAL A 55 0.19 21.64 0.76
CA VAL A 55 1.02 21.61 1.96
C VAL A 55 2.30 22.38 1.65
N SER A 56 2.47 23.57 2.22
CA SER A 56 3.76 24.27 2.23
C SER A 56 4.68 23.53 3.19
N GLN A 57 5.62 22.76 2.62
CA GLN A 57 6.69 22.17 3.41
C GLN A 57 7.64 23.28 3.87
N SER A 58 7.65 23.59 5.17
CA SER A 58 8.81 24.25 5.78
C SER A 58 9.88 23.19 6.02
N THR A 59 10.86 23.07 5.13
CA THR A 59 12.00 22.17 5.38
C THR A 59 13.02 22.90 6.26
N ASN A 60 12.91 22.69 7.57
CA ASN A 60 14.11 22.63 8.39
C ASN A 60 14.80 21.32 8.01
N GLU A 61 15.66 21.36 6.98
CA GLU A 61 16.58 20.26 6.69
C GLU A 61 17.63 20.20 7.80
N ALA A 62 17.23 19.64 8.94
CA ALA A 62 18.16 19.08 9.90
C ALA A 62 18.94 17.98 9.16
N ASN A 63 20.25 17.88 9.41
CA ASN A 63 21.11 16.80 8.93
C ASN A 63 20.48 15.42 9.22
N GLU A 64 19.70 14.90 8.28
CA GLU A 64 19.14 13.56 8.35
C GLU A 64 20.26 12.55 8.10
N ALA A 65 20.21 11.43 8.83
CA ALA A 65 21.16 10.35 8.66
C ALA A 65 21.01 9.75 7.25
N HIS A 66 22.03 9.91 6.41
CA HIS A 66 22.06 9.32 5.08
C HIS A 66 22.43 7.83 5.16
N LYS A 67 21.42 6.96 5.04
CA LYS A 67 21.62 5.51 4.95
C LYS A 67 21.81 5.10 3.48
N ASN A 68 23.00 4.62 3.13
CA ASN A 68 23.23 4.08 1.78
C ASN A 68 22.61 2.68 1.68
N ASP A 69 21.48 2.61 0.95
CA ASP A 69 20.76 1.38 0.64
C ASP A 69 20.89 0.99 -0.84
N ASP A 70 21.86 1.56 -1.57
CA ASP A 70 22.14 1.17 -2.96
C ASP A 70 22.48 -0.33 -3.08
N GLY A 71 21.93 -0.96 -4.12
CA GLY A 71 22.01 -2.41 -4.34
C GLY A 71 21.23 -3.31 -3.36
N LYS A 72 20.52 -2.76 -2.36
CA LYS A 72 19.71 -3.58 -1.43
C LYS A 72 18.29 -3.77 -1.95
N ALA A 73 17.70 -4.93 -1.67
CA ALA A 73 16.32 -5.22 -2.02
C ALA A 73 15.35 -4.29 -1.25
N ARG A 74 14.45 -3.62 -1.99
CA ARG A 74 13.43 -2.71 -1.47
C ARG A 74 12.21 -3.47 -0.94
N VAL A 75 12.41 -4.25 0.12
CA VAL A 75 11.35 -5.05 0.76
C VAL A 75 10.22 -4.19 1.35
N ASP A 76 10.51 -2.92 1.64
CA ASP A 76 9.55 -1.91 2.10
C ASP A 76 8.46 -1.59 1.06
N LEU A 77 8.69 -1.90 -0.22
CA LEU A 77 7.71 -1.69 -1.29
C LEU A 77 6.68 -2.82 -1.39
N ILE A 78 6.85 -3.92 -0.66
CA ILE A 78 5.86 -4.99 -0.64
C ILE A 78 4.62 -4.50 0.10
N PRO A 79 3.40 -4.59 -0.49
CA PRO A 79 2.18 -4.14 0.18
C PRO A 79 2.02 -4.80 1.56
N PRO A 80 1.95 -4.03 2.67
CA PRO A 80 1.93 -4.60 4.01
C PRO A 80 0.75 -5.57 4.25
N LEU A 81 -0.41 -5.28 3.66
CA LEU A 81 -1.59 -6.15 3.76
C LEU A 81 -1.32 -7.53 3.15
N SER A 82 -0.60 -7.60 2.03
CA SER A 82 -0.23 -8.89 1.41
C SER A 82 0.64 -9.73 2.33
N LEU A 83 1.59 -9.11 3.03
CA LEU A 83 2.45 -9.80 4.00
C LEU A 83 1.64 -10.34 5.19
N ILE A 84 0.69 -9.56 5.71
CA ILE A 84 -0.17 -9.98 6.82
C ILE A 84 -1.07 -11.15 6.41
N GLU A 85 -1.69 -11.09 5.24
CA GLU A 85 -2.55 -12.17 4.72
C GLU A 85 -1.78 -13.48 4.50
N ILE A 86 -0.58 -13.40 3.92
CA ILE A 86 0.35 -14.54 3.80
C ILE A 86 0.70 -15.09 5.19
N GLY A 87 0.99 -14.20 6.16
CA GLY A 87 1.25 -14.57 7.55
C GLY A 87 0.12 -15.37 8.19
N ARG A 88 -1.14 -14.98 7.96
CA ARG A 88 -2.34 -15.69 8.46
C ARG A 88 -2.44 -17.09 7.86
N VAL A 89 -2.19 -17.25 6.56
CA VAL A 89 -2.16 -18.56 5.91
C VAL A 89 -1.04 -19.44 6.46
N LEU A 90 0.15 -18.88 6.68
CA LEU A 90 1.27 -19.59 7.30
C LEU A 90 0.96 -20.02 8.73
N GLU A 91 0.29 -19.17 9.52
CA GLU A 91 -0.17 -19.50 10.87
C GLU A 91 -1.18 -20.66 10.84
N PHE A 92 -2.17 -20.62 9.94
CA PHE A 92 -3.11 -21.71 9.73
C PHE A 92 -2.39 -23.03 9.38
N GLY A 93 -1.47 -22.97 8.42
CA GLY A 93 -0.65 -24.12 8.02
C GLY A 93 0.23 -24.66 9.15
N ALA A 94 0.81 -23.78 9.98
CA ALA A 94 1.63 -24.16 11.12
C ALA A 94 0.81 -24.87 12.20
N LYS A 95 -0.43 -24.43 12.46
CA LYS A 95 -1.36 -25.12 13.38
C LYS A 95 -1.75 -26.50 12.86
N LYS A 96 -1.94 -26.64 11.54
CA LYS A 96 -2.42 -27.89 10.91
C LYS A 96 -1.31 -28.94 10.68
N TYR A 97 -0.13 -28.50 10.27
CA TYR A 97 0.95 -29.37 9.79
C TYR A 97 2.27 -29.20 10.55
N GLY A 98 2.35 -28.26 11.51
CA GLY A 98 3.58 -27.85 12.16
C GLY A 98 4.29 -26.72 11.41
N ALA A 99 4.92 -25.81 12.18
CA ALA A 99 5.69 -24.71 11.62
C ALA A 99 6.84 -25.23 10.75
N ASN A 100 7.06 -24.59 9.60
CA ASN A 100 8.12 -24.93 8.64
C ASN A 100 8.05 -26.36 8.06
N ASN A 101 6.97 -27.11 8.23
CA ASN A 101 6.87 -28.50 7.72
C ASN A 101 7.12 -28.62 6.21
N TRP A 102 6.76 -27.59 5.44
CA TRP A 102 7.02 -27.53 3.99
C TRP A 102 8.52 -27.62 3.63
N ARG A 103 9.42 -27.28 4.55
CA ARG A 103 10.89 -27.37 4.34
C ARG A 103 11.41 -28.80 4.27
N ASN A 104 10.62 -29.79 4.69
CA ASN A 104 10.96 -31.21 4.53
C ASN A 104 10.93 -31.66 3.05
N GLY A 105 10.43 -30.81 2.16
CA GLY A 105 10.42 -31.05 0.72
C GLY A 105 9.26 -31.92 0.25
N MET A 106 8.88 -31.69 -1.00
CA MET A 106 7.90 -32.50 -1.75
C MET A 106 8.14 -32.30 -3.25
N HIS A 107 7.41 -33.05 -4.07
CA HIS A 107 7.31 -32.80 -5.51
C HIS A 107 6.85 -31.36 -5.78
N TRP A 108 7.56 -30.60 -6.60
CA TRP A 108 7.25 -29.19 -6.88
C TRP A 108 5.86 -29.01 -7.50
N SER A 109 5.40 -29.99 -8.29
CA SER A 109 4.03 -30.05 -8.81
C SER A 109 2.94 -29.97 -7.73
N ARG A 110 3.23 -30.33 -6.48
CA ARG A 110 2.28 -30.26 -5.36
C ARG A 110 1.96 -28.81 -4.97
N PHE A 111 2.98 -27.96 -4.86
CA PHE A 111 2.79 -26.54 -4.64
C PHE A 111 2.16 -25.87 -5.85
N HIS A 112 2.62 -26.21 -7.06
CA HIS A 112 2.04 -25.68 -8.30
C HIS A 112 0.54 -25.99 -8.42
N GLY A 113 0.15 -27.26 -8.22
CA GLY A 113 -1.24 -27.67 -8.29
C GLY A 113 -2.11 -27.04 -7.20
N ALA A 114 -1.57 -26.86 -5.99
CA ALA A 114 -2.28 -26.14 -4.92
C ALA A 114 -2.50 -24.67 -5.28
N ALA A 115 -1.45 -23.97 -5.74
CA ALA A 115 -1.55 -22.58 -6.19
C ALA A 115 -2.62 -22.43 -7.28
N LEU A 116 -2.58 -23.30 -8.29
CA LEU A 116 -3.53 -23.26 -9.40
C LEU A 116 -4.98 -23.44 -8.95
N ARG A 117 -5.26 -24.35 -8.00
CA ARG A 117 -6.63 -24.53 -7.47
C ARG A 117 -7.13 -23.28 -6.74
N HIS A 118 -6.30 -22.62 -5.93
CA HIS A 118 -6.71 -21.37 -5.29
C HIS A 118 -6.90 -20.24 -6.30
N LEU A 119 -6.03 -20.13 -7.32
CA LEU A 119 -6.19 -19.15 -8.40
C LEU A 119 -7.47 -19.38 -9.21
N LEU A 120 -7.80 -20.64 -9.53
CA LEU A 120 -9.02 -20.99 -10.25
C LEU A 120 -10.27 -20.73 -9.41
N ALA A 121 -10.26 -21.03 -8.11
CA ALA A 121 -11.37 -20.71 -7.21
C ALA A 121 -11.61 -19.20 -7.13
N TRP A 122 -10.53 -18.41 -6.98
CA TRP A 122 -10.60 -16.96 -7.01
C TRP A 122 -11.14 -16.42 -8.34
N PHE A 123 -10.63 -16.93 -9.46
CA PHE A 123 -11.11 -16.56 -10.79
C PHE A 123 -12.58 -16.97 -11.02
N GLY A 124 -13.03 -18.03 -10.35
CA GLY A 124 -14.43 -18.48 -10.31
C GLY A 124 -15.35 -17.63 -9.42
N GLY A 125 -14.82 -16.62 -8.71
CA GLY A 125 -15.58 -15.69 -7.87
C GLY A 125 -15.54 -15.99 -6.37
N GLU A 126 -14.76 -16.97 -5.92
CA GLU A 126 -14.58 -17.26 -4.50
C GLU A 126 -13.48 -16.38 -3.89
N ASN A 127 -13.84 -15.51 -2.95
CA ASN A 127 -12.84 -14.65 -2.30
C ASN A 127 -12.02 -15.39 -1.22
N LYS A 128 -12.64 -16.35 -0.55
CA LYS A 128 -12.08 -17.05 0.61
C LYS A 128 -12.19 -18.57 0.48
N ASP A 129 -11.14 -19.23 0.93
CA ASP A 129 -11.04 -20.68 1.01
C ASP A 129 -12.02 -21.23 2.07
N GLY A 130 -12.80 -22.25 1.69
CA GLY A 130 -13.85 -22.80 2.55
C GLY A 130 -13.37 -23.55 3.79
N GLU A 131 -12.11 -23.98 3.85
CA GLU A 131 -11.55 -24.64 5.04
C GLU A 131 -11.04 -23.61 6.06
N SER A 132 -10.30 -22.62 5.59
CA SER A 132 -9.58 -21.67 6.44
C SER A 132 -10.30 -20.33 6.66
N ASP A 133 -11.30 -20.00 5.84
CA ASP A 133 -11.93 -18.67 5.74
C ASP A 133 -10.91 -17.54 5.44
N LEU A 134 -9.80 -17.89 4.76
CA LEU A 134 -8.72 -16.98 4.37
C LEU A 134 -8.66 -16.78 2.84
N SER A 135 -8.00 -15.71 2.40
CA SER A 135 -7.89 -15.36 0.98
C SER A 135 -7.31 -16.47 0.11
N HIS A 136 -7.98 -16.82 -0.99
CA HIS A 136 -7.43 -17.72 -2.01
C HIS A 136 -6.11 -17.18 -2.59
N LEU A 137 -6.02 -15.86 -2.82
CA LEU A 137 -4.80 -15.24 -3.35
C LEU A 137 -3.63 -15.39 -2.37
N ALA A 138 -3.88 -15.29 -1.05
CA ALA A 138 -2.84 -15.48 -0.04
C ALA A 138 -2.34 -16.94 0.00
N HIS A 139 -3.24 -17.93 -0.14
CA HIS A 139 -2.85 -19.34 -0.27
C HIS A 139 -2.02 -19.60 -1.52
N ALA A 140 -2.44 -19.04 -2.66
CA ALA A 140 -1.67 -19.14 -3.90
C ALA A 140 -0.28 -18.48 -3.76
N ALA A 141 -0.20 -17.30 -3.16
CA ALA A 141 1.06 -16.62 -2.89
C ALA A 141 1.98 -17.44 -1.98
N CYS A 142 1.46 -18.07 -0.92
CA CYS A 142 2.25 -18.96 -0.07
C CYS A 142 2.86 -20.13 -0.86
N CYS A 143 2.08 -20.75 -1.75
CA CYS A 143 2.58 -21.83 -2.61
C CYS A 143 3.70 -21.35 -3.54
N LEU A 144 3.58 -20.14 -4.10
CA LEU A 144 4.63 -19.54 -4.94
C LEU A 144 5.88 -19.20 -4.14
N LEU A 145 5.76 -18.65 -2.93
CA LEU A 145 6.90 -18.39 -2.04
C LEU A 145 7.65 -19.68 -1.70
N PHE A 146 6.93 -20.77 -1.42
CA PHE A 146 7.55 -22.07 -1.19
C PHE A 146 8.26 -22.59 -2.44
N LEU A 147 7.67 -22.45 -3.63
CA LEU A 147 8.31 -22.83 -4.88
C LEU A 147 9.59 -22.02 -5.16
N MET A 148 9.56 -20.70 -4.96
CA MET A 148 10.72 -19.82 -5.11
C MET A 148 11.86 -20.26 -4.18
N GLU A 149 11.56 -20.56 -2.92
CA GLU A 149 12.57 -21.07 -1.97
C GLU A 149 13.03 -22.48 -2.37
N CYS A 150 12.12 -23.39 -2.76
CA CYS A 150 12.47 -24.74 -3.17
C CYS A 150 13.39 -24.74 -4.40
N GLU A 151 13.14 -23.86 -5.36
CA GLU A 151 14.00 -23.68 -6.53
C GLU A 151 15.36 -23.08 -6.13
N ALA A 152 15.37 -22.00 -5.33
CA ALA A 152 16.62 -21.36 -4.91
C ALA A 152 17.52 -22.27 -4.05
N LYS A 153 16.92 -23.12 -3.21
CA LYS A 153 17.63 -23.97 -2.23
C LYS A 153 17.66 -25.45 -2.58
N GLN A 154 17.07 -25.84 -3.72
CA GLN A 154 16.95 -27.23 -4.16
C GLN A 154 16.29 -28.13 -3.10
N ILE A 155 15.19 -27.65 -2.50
CA ILE A 155 14.40 -28.40 -1.51
C ILE A 155 13.33 -29.23 -2.25
N GLY A 156 13.17 -30.50 -1.89
CA GLY A 156 12.18 -31.39 -2.51
C GLY A 156 12.63 -31.95 -3.87
N HIS A 157 11.68 -32.19 -4.78
CA HIS A 157 11.95 -32.82 -6.07
C HIS A 157 11.33 -32.00 -7.22
N ASP A 158 12.19 -31.52 -8.13
CA ASP A 158 11.79 -30.85 -9.38
C ASP A 158 11.28 -31.89 -10.38
N ASP A 159 9.96 -32.05 -10.42
CA ASP A 159 9.23 -32.94 -11.33
C ASP A 159 8.61 -32.21 -12.52
N ARG A 160 9.08 -30.99 -12.82
CA ARG A 160 8.66 -30.27 -14.04
C ARG A 160 9.12 -31.04 -15.27
N PHE A 161 8.28 -31.05 -16.29
CA PHE A 161 8.66 -31.58 -17.59
C PHE A 161 9.76 -30.71 -18.21
N LYS A 162 10.92 -31.31 -18.49
CA LYS A 162 12.06 -30.65 -19.15
C LYS A 162 12.19 -31.24 -20.55
N SER A 163 11.66 -30.56 -21.57
CA SER A 163 11.96 -30.95 -22.96
C SER A 163 13.42 -30.63 -23.25
N LYS A 164 14.11 -31.51 -24.00
CA LYS A 164 15.50 -31.28 -24.41
C LYS A 164 15.67 -30.14 -25.41
N GLU A 165 14.58 -29.62 -25.97
CA GLU A 165 14.57 -28.68 -27.11
C GLU A 165 14.60 -27.21 -26.70
N TRP A 166 14.40 -26.86 -25.42
CA TRP A 166 14.33 -25.46 -24.97
C TRP A 166 15.66 -24.90 -24.42
N ARG A 167 16.74 -25.70 -24.36
CA ARG A 167 18.08 -25.18 -24.03
C ARG A 167 18.84 -24.86 -25.32
N SER A 168 18.38 -23.86 -26.05
CA SER A 168 19.24 -23.13 -26.99
C SER A 168 20.02 -22.09 -26.19
N GLU A 169 21.32 -22.38 -26.02
CA GLU A 169 22.46 -21.49 -25.67
C GLU A 169 22.26 -20.43 -24.58
#